data_AF-A0A1J3FWY9-F1
#
_entry.id   AF-A0A1J3FWY9-F1
#
_cell.length_a   1.000
_cell.length_b   1.000
_cell.length_c   1.000
_cell.angle_alpha   90.00
_cell.angle_beta   90.00
_cell.angle_gamma   90.00
#
_symmetry.space_group_name_H-M   'P 1'
#
loop_
_entity.id
_entity.type
_entity.pdbx_description
1 polymer ?
#
loop_
_entity_poly.entity_id
_entity_poly.type
_entity_poly.pdbx_seq_one_letter_code
_entity_poly.pdbx_strand_id
1 'polypeptide(L)'
;MRLVKELQASLTRNDKLEKENHELRQEVARLKAPESVKSSIKGQEVSNPNPKPTVKEQSPATNPPPPPPLPSKTTTLGKRSVRRAPEVVELYRALTRRESHTDNKINQNGVLSPAFSRNMIGEIENRSKYLSDIKSDIERNRDHIEFLISKVEAAAFTEMSEVETFVKWIDQELSSLVDERAVLKHFPKWPERKADSLREAACNYRGLKNLEAQVLSFKENPKEPLKQVLQRIQSLQDRRAC
;
A
#
# COMPACT_ATOMS: atom_id res chain seq x y z
N MET A 1 -48.97 8.06 -22.19
CA MET A 1 -47.83 8.41 -23.07
C MET A 1 -46.50 8.65 -22.33
N ARG A 2 -46.44 9.34 -21.17
CA ARG A 2 -45.16 9.57 -20.45
C ARG A 2 -44.52 8.30 -19.88
N LEU A 3 -45.29 7.48 -19.17
CA LEU A 3 -44.82 6.22 -18.56
C LEU A 3 -44.24 5.23 -19.59
N VAL A 4 -44.83 5.15 -20.79
CA VAL A 4 -44.33 4.27 -21.87
C VAL A 4 -42.96 4.73 -22.39
N LYS A 5 -42.75 6.04 -22.52
CA LYS A 5 -41.44 6.60 -22.94
C LYS A 5 -40.36 6.35 -21.90
N GLU A 6 -40.72 6.43 -20.62
CA GLU A 6 -39.79 6.21 -19.51
C GLU A 6 -39.42 4.73 -19.37
N LEU A 7 -40.38 3.82 -19.55
CA LEU A 7 -40.13 2.38 -19.60
C LEU A 7 -39.20 2.02 -20.78
N GLN A 8 -39.42 2.62 -21.94
CA GLN A 8 -38.59 2.39 -23.13
C GLN A 8 -37.17 2.99 -22.98
N ALA A 9 -37.04 4.14 -22.32
CA ALA A 9 -35.74 4.70 -21.97
C ALA A 9 -35.00 3.84 -20.93
N SER A 10 -35.73 3.25 -19.98
CA SER A 10 -35.15 2.33 -19.00
C SER A 10 -34.69 1.02 -19.64
N LEU A 11 -35.48 0.48 -20.59
CA LEU A 11 -35.13 -0.73 -21.32
C LEU A 11 -33.83 -0.56 -22.13
N THR A 12 -33.73 0.53 -22.89
CA THR A 12 -32.50 0.83 -23.66
C THR A 12 -31.28 1.08 -22.77
N ARG A 13 -31.47 1.64 -21.58
CA ARG A 13 -30.39 1.77 -20.57
C ARG A 13 -29.96 0.40 -20.04
N ASN A 14 -30.89 -0.50 -19.73
CA ASN A 14 -30.58 -1.86 -19.28
C ASN A 14 -29.83 -2.65 -20.34
N ASP A 15 -30.27 -2.63 -21.60
CA ASP A 15 -29.58 -3.31 -22.71
C ASP A 15 -28.13 -2.83 -22.85
N LYS A 16 -27.89 -1.53 -22.66
CA LYS A 16 -26.54 -0.95 -22.68
C LYS A 16 -25.69 -1.44 -21.52
N LEU A 17 -26.24 -1.48 -20.31
CA LEU A 17 -25.55 -1.95 -19.10
C LEU A 17 -25.24 -3.46 -19.15
N GLU A 18 -26.11 -4.26 -19.76
CA GLU A 18 -25.87 -5.68 -19.97
C GLU A 18 -24.71 -5.92 -20.94
N LYS A 19 -24.64 -5.13 -22.02
CA LYS A 19 -23.52 -5.18 -22.98
C LYS A 19 -22.19 -4.82 -22.33
N GLU A 20 -22.15 -3.75 -21.54
CA GLU A 20 -20.95 -3.31 -20.81
C GLU A 20 -20.53 -4.34 -19.75
N ASN A 21 -21.48 -4.94 -19.03
CA ASN A 21 -21.19 -6.04 -18.11
C ASN A 21 -20.60 -7.26 -18.82
N HIS A 22 -21.08 -7.57 -20.03
CA HIS A 22 -20.54 -8.69 -20.81
C HIS A 22 -19.10 -8.42 -21.26
N GLU A 23 -18.81 -7.17 -21.68
CA GLU A 23 -17.47 -6.73 -22.07
C GLU A 23 -16.49 -6.74 -20.89
N LEU A 24 -16.90 -6.22 -19.72
CA LEU A 24 -16.10 -6.27 -18.50
C LEU A 24 -15.80 -7.71 -18.05
N ARG A 25 -16.76 -8.63 -18.20
CA ARG A 25 -16.55 -10.06 -17.90
C ARG A 25 -15.55 -10.69 -18.86
N GLN A 26 -15.55 -10.31 -20.13
CA GLN A 26 -14.54 -10.77 -21.10
C GLN A 26 -13.15 -10.21 -20.77
N GLU A 27 -13.03 -8.94 -20.41
CA GLU A 27 -11.73 -8.35 -20.05
C GLU A 27 -11.19 -8.94 -18.73
N VAL A 28 -12.04 -9.16 -17.73
CA VAL A 28 -11.65 -9.86 -16.50
C VAL A 28 -11.19 -11.29 -16.81
N ALA A 29 -11.83 -12.00 -17.73
CA ALA A 29 -11.38 -13.32 -18.17
C ALA A 29 -10.02 -13.26 -18.90
N ARG A 30 -9.79 -12.21 -19.71
CA ARG A 30 -8.52 -11.95 -20.40
C ARG A 30 -7.37 -11.67 -19.43
N LEU A 31 -7.63 -10.86 -18.40
CA LEU A 31 -6.66 -10.49 -17.37
C LEU A 31 -6.38 -11.62 -16.38
N LYS A 32 -7.32 -12.56 -16.20
CA LYS A 32 -7.17 -13.71 -15.29
C LYS A 32 -6.53 -14.94 -15.96
N ALA A 33 -6.30 -14.91 -17.27
CA ALA A 33 -5.55 -15.95 -17.96
C ALA A 33 -4.03 -15.73 -17.76
N PRO A 34 -3.25 -16.75 -17.38
CA PRO A 34 -1.80 -16.63 -17.33
C PRO A 34 -1.26 -16.44 -18.75
N GLU A 35 -0.52 -15.35 -19.00
CA GLU A 35 0.18 -15.12 -20.27
C GLU A 35 1.24 -16.21 -20.50
N SER A 36 0.86 -17.26 -21.23
CA SER A 36 1.79 -18.12 -21.96
C SER A 36 1.73 -17.73 -23.42
N VAL A 37 2.79 -17.05 -23.88
CA VAL A 37 3.22 -16.95 -25.27
C VAL A 37 2.94 -18.26 -26.01
N LYS A 38 2.40 -18.18 -27.24
CA LYS A 38 2.68 -19.13 -28.34
C LYS A 38 2.01 -18.73 -29.66
N SER A 39 2.82 -18.51 -30.70
CA SER A 39 2.61 -19.10 -32.03
C SER A 39 3.78 -20.08 -32.23
N SER A 40 3.63 -21.38 -31.95
CA SER A 40 2.98 -22.47 -32.71
C SER A 40 3.71 -22.84 -34.01
N ILE A 41 4.56 -23.89 -33.95
CA ILE A 41 4.67 -24.92 -35.01
C ILE A 41 4.93 -26.30 -34.35
N LYS A 42 3.86 -27.11 -34.36
CA LYS A 42 3.75 -28.55 -34.68
C LYS A 42 4.82 -29.58 -34.24
N GLY A 43 4.36 -30.58 -33.47
CA GLY A 43 4.59 -32.01 -33.80
C GLY A 43 5.39 -32.86 -32.80
N GLN A 44 4.77 -33.98 -32.40
CA GLN A 44 5.35 -35.29 -31.98
C GLN A 44 6.18 -35.35 -30.68
N GLU A 45 5.73 -36.03 -29.62
CA GLU A 45 5.66 -37.49 -29.35
C GLU A 45 6.92 -38.02 -28.60
N VAL A 46 6.63 -38.76 -27.53
CA VAL A 46 7.43 -39.74 -26.77
C VAL A 46 8.65 -39.35 -25.89
N SER A 47 8.58 -39.87 -24.65
CA SER A 47 9.63 -40.51 -23.84
C SER A 47 10.81 -39.74 -23.19
N ASN A 48 10.71 -39.69 -21.85
CA ASN A 48 11.72 -40.17 -20.86
C ASN A 48 12.91 -39.21 -20.52
N PRO A 49 13.84 -39.59 -19.60
CA PRO A 49 14.11 -38.99 -18.29
C PRO A 49 15.34 -38.04 -18.23
N ASN A 50 15.66 -37.55 -17.02
CA ASN A 50 16.94 -36.98 -16.48
C ASN A 50 18.25 -37.33 -17.27
N PRO A 51 19.42 -36.61 -17.27
CA PRO A 51 19.96 -35.54 -16.38
C PRO A 51 20.83 -34.40 -17.06
N LYS A 52 21.38 -33.48 -16.23
CA LYS A 52 22.63 -32.62 -16.27
C LYS A 52 23.59 -32.70 -17.52
N PRO A 53 24.60 -31.79 -17.66
CA PRO A 53 24.67 -30.31 -17.72
C PRO A 53 25.58 -29.80 -18.91
N THR A 54 25.87 -28.49 -18.96
CA THR A 54 27.04 -27.79 -19.60
C THR A 54 27.09 -27.44 -21.11
N VAL A 55 27.71 -26.25 -21.34
CA VAL A 55 28.54 -25.78 -22.47
C VAL A 55 27.92 -24.91 -23.60
N LYS A 56 28.33 -23.63 -23.57
CA LYS A 56 28.76 -22.66 -24.62
C LYS A 56 27.93 -22.34 -25.88
N GLU A 57 28.02 -21.03 -26.15
CA GLU A 57 28.35 -20.37 -27.43
C GLU A 57 27.26 -19.89 -28.39
N GLN A 58 27.47 -18.61 -28.73
CA GLN A 58 27.25 -17.93 -30.01
C GLN A 58 25.85 -17.36 -30.33
N SER A 59 25.90 -16.03 -30.45
CA SER A 59 24.97 -15.07 -31.04
C SER A 59 24.45 -15.45 -32.44
N PRO A 60 23.37 -14.79 -32.89
CA PRO A 60 23.61 -13.81 -33.95
C PRO A 60 22.91 -12.46 -33.77
N ALA A 61 23.56 -11.48 -34.39
CA ALA A 61 23.28 -10.08 -34.54
C ALA A 61 21.83 -9.69 -34.88
N THR A 62 21.39 -8.55 -34.35
CA THR A 62 20.62 -7.56 -35.10
C THR A 62 20.96 -6.17 -34.59
N ASN A 63 21.45 -5.32 -35.49
CA ASN A 63 21.92 -3.97 -35.20
C ASN A 63 20.77 -3.06 -34.76
N PRO A 64 20.99 -2.12 -33.81
CA PRO A 64 20.02 -1.08 -33.50
C PRO A 64 19.89 -0.10 -34.68
N PRO A 65 18.72 0.56 -34.84
CA PRO A 65 18.48 1.50 -35.93
C PRO A 65 19.48 2.67 -35.91
N PRO A 66 19.84 3.23 -37.07
CA PRO A 66 20.81 4.33 -37.16
C PRO A 66 20.28 5.60 -36.48
N PRO A 67 21.16 6.36 -35.80
CA PRO A 67 20.80 7.63 -35.18
C PRO A 67 20.48 8.71 -36.23
N PRO A 68 19.66 9.72 -35.88
CA PRO A 68 19.33 10.83 -36.77
C PRO A 68 20.59 11.66 -37.13
N PRO A 69 20.65 12.25 -38.33
CA PRO A 69 21.82 12.99 -38.80
C PRO A 69 22.07 14.26 -37.97
N LEU A 70 23.34 14.48 -37.61
CA LEU A 70 23.79 15.73 -36.97
C LEU A 70 23.80 16.87 -38.01
N PRO A 71 23.42 18.11 -37.62
CA PRO A 71 23.55 19.27 -38.49
C PRO A 71 25.03 19.59 -38.76
N SER A 72 25.37 19.73 -40.04
CA SER A 72 26.69 20.09 -40.53
C SER A 72 27.14 21.45 -40.01
N LYS A 73 28.43 21.55 -39.70
CA LYS A 73 29.13 22.77 -39.31
C LYS A 73 29.07 23.79 -40.47
N THR A 74 28.36 24.90 -40.27
CA THR A 74 28.61 26.15 -41.01
C THR A 74 28.75 27.30 -40.01
N THR A 75 29.87 27.99 -40.14
CA THR A 75 30.25 29.18 -39.37
C THR A 75 29.44 30.39 -39.85
N THR A 76 28.54 30.95 -39.02
CA THR A 76 28.29 32.42 -38.98
C THR A 76 27.67 32.87 -37.65
N LEU A 77 28.42 33.68 -36.92
CA LEU A 77 28.04 34.73 -35.96
C LEU A 77 26.58 34.79 -35.43
N GLY A 78 26.41 34.43 -34.16
CA GLY A 78 25.21 34.74 -33.37
C GLY A 78 25.54 34.72 -31.88
N LYS A 79 25.68 35.91 -31.28
CA LYS A 79 25.99 36.10 -29.85
C LYS A 79 24.91 35.47 -28.97
N ARG A 80 25.25 34.37 -28.30
CA ARG A 80 24.79 33.96 -26.95
C ARG A 80 25.49 32.65 -26.59
N SER A 81 26.61 32.76 -25.89
CA SER A 81 27.38 31.61 -25.43
C SER A 81 26.67 30.94 -24.24
N VAL A 82 25.81 29.97 -24.49
CA VAL A 82 25.54 28.94 -23.48
C VAL A 82 26.54 27.82 -23.74
N ARG A 83 27.72 27.93 -23.13
CA ARG A 83 28.66 26.80 -23.08
C ARG A 83 27.94 25.68 -22.35
N ARG A 84 27.67 24.54 -23.01
CA ARG A 84 27.36 23.31 -22.30
C ARG A 84 28.55 23.04 -21.38
N ALA A 85 28.37 23.20 -20.07
CA ALA A 85 29.38 22.89 -19.07
C ALA A 85 29.60 21.38 -19.08
N PRO A 86 30.70 20.88 -19.67
CA PRO A 86 30.95 19.45 -19.77
C PRO A 86 31.01 18.83 -18.37
N GLU A 87 31.46 19.59 -17.36
CA GLU A 87 31.52 19.13 -15.98
C GLU A 87 30.14 18.80 -15.41
N VAL A 88 29.10 19.57 -15.74
CA VAL A 88 27.73 19.32 -15.27
C VAL A 88 27.12 18.10 -15.98
N VAL A 89 27.45 17.90 -17.25
CA VAL A 89 27.02 16.72 -18.01
C VAL A 89 27.74 15.47 -17.52
N GLU A 90 29.03 15.56 -17.20
CA GLU A 90 29.80 14.48 -16.60
C GLU A 90 29.33 14.16 -15.19
N LEU A 91 28.99 15.18 -14.39
CA LEU A 91 28.38 15.01 -13.07
C LEU A 91 27.03 14.30 -13.18
N TYR A 92 26.14 14.75 -14.08
CA TYR A 92 24.86 14.10 -14.32
C TYR A 92 25.01 12.65 -14.80
N ARG A 93 25.96 12.38 -15.70
CA ARG A 93 26.28 11.02 -16.15
C ARG A 93 26.87 10.16 -15.05
N ALA A 94 27.72 10.72 -14.19
CA ALA A 94 28.31 10.02 -13.05
C ALA A 94 27.24 9.64 -12.01
N LEU A 95 26.29 10.54 -11.75
CA LEU A 95 25.16 10.30 -10.86
C LEU A 95 24.20 9.25 -11.44
N THR A 96 23.86 9.34 -12.72
CA THR A 96 22.87 8.44 -13.33
C THR A 96 23.40 7.07 -13.76
N ARG A 97 24.72 6.92 -14.01
CA ARG A 97 25.32 5.61 -14.37
C ARG A 97 25.64 4.71 -13.18
N ARG A 98 25.82 5.27 -11.97
CA ARG A 98 26.11 4.48 -10.75
C ARG A 98 24.91 3.73 -10.18
N GLU A 99 23.74 3.84 -10.79
CA GLU A 99 22.53 3.11 -10.38
C GLU A 99 22.57 1.61 -10.77
N SER A 100 23.40 1.20 -11.75
CA SER A 100 23.30 -0.14 -12.35
C SER A 100 24.50 -1.09 -12.19
N HIS A 101 25.54 -0.74 -11.42
CA HIS A 101 26.72 -1.60 -11.27
C HIS A 101 26.94 -2.03 -9.82
N THR A 102 26.50 -3.26 -9.52
CA THR A 102 26.97 -4.06 -8.40
C THR A 102 28.31 -4.68 -8.78
N ASP A 103 29.43 -4.14 -8.29
CA ASP A 103 30.58 -4.99 -7.98
C ASP A 103 31.52 -4.33 -6.97
N ASN A 104 31.94 -5.13 -5.99
CA ASN A 104 32.82 -4.75 -4.91
C ASN A 104 34.26 -4.80 -5.42
N LYS A 105 34.91 -3.64 -5.61
CA LYS A 105 36.37 -3.61 -5.67
C LYS A 105 36.96 -2.31 -5.13
N ILE A 106 37.64 -2.47 -4.01
CA ILE A 106 38.49 -1.49 -3.33
C ILE A 106 39.48 -0.92 -4.35
N ASN A 107 39.44 0.39 -4.59
CA ASN A 107 40.51 1.15 -5.21
C ASN A 107 40.83 2.35 -4.33
N GLN A 108 42.01 2.28 -3.72
CA GLN A 108 42.71 3.42 -3.13
C GLN A 108 42.95 4.43 -4.26
N ASN A 109 42.50 5.67 -4.07
CA ASN A 109 43.08 6.90 -4.64
C ASN A 109 42.39 8.07 -3.92
N GLY A 110 43.20 8.97 -3.36
CA GLY A 110 42.80 10.07 -2.47
C GLY A 110 41.95 11.15 -3.14
N VAL A 111 40.70 10.81 -3.45
CA VAL A 111 39.61 11.76 -3.62
C VAL A 111 38.65 11.47 -2.48
N LEU A 112 38.30 12.49 -1.71
CA LEU A 112 37.27 12.43 -0.67
C LEU A 112 36.01 11.84 -1.31
N SER A 113 35.84 10.53 -1.14
CA SER A 113 34.60 9.86 -1.48
C SER A 113 33.53 10.61 -0.68
N PRO A 114 32.55 11.27 -1.31
CA PRO A 114 31.38 11.68 -0.56
C PRO A 114 30.86 10.40 0.06
N ALA A 115 30.86 10.31 1.39
CA ALA A 115 30.35 9.18 2.15
C ALA A 115 28.82 9.04 2.01
N PHE A 116 28.27 9.39 0.85
CA PHE A 116 26.95 9.98 0.68
C PHE A 116 26.17 9.44 -0.53
N SER A 117 26.54 8.29 -1.12
CA SER A 117 26.04 7.96 -2.47
C SER A 117 25.26 6.66 -2.66
N ARG A 118 24.93 5.87 -1.62
CA ARG A 118 23.97 4.75 -1.80
C ARG A 118 23.21 4.34 -0.55
N ASN A 119 23.85 4.41 0.60
CA ASN A 119 23.27 3.93 1.85
C ASN A 119 22.85 5.06 2.79
N MET A 120 22.98 6.32 2.38
CA MET A 120 22.76 7.46 3.27
C MET A 120 21.33 7.48 3.84
N ILE A 121 20.33 7.13 3.03
CA ILE A 121 18.92 7.05 3.45
C ILE A 121 18.74 5.93 4.47
N GLY A 122 19.19 4.71 4.16
CA GLY A 122 19.10 3.58 5.09
C GLY A 122 19.95 3.76 6.36
N GLU A 123 21.07 4.47 6.28
CA GLU A 123 21.91 4.82 7.44
C GLU A 123 21.24 5.87 8.33
N ILE A 124 20.63 6.90 7.75
CA ILE A 124 19.87 7.92 8.48
C ILE A 124 18.63 7.30 9.12
N GLU A 125 17.92 6.45 8.39
CA GLU A 125 16.76 5.72 8.93
C GLU A 125 17.19 4.78 10.05
N ASN A 126 18.21 3.93 9.84
CA ASN A 126 18.70 2.96 10.83
C ASN A 126 19.32 3.60 12.09
N ARG A 127 19.90 4.80 11.98
CA ARG A 127 20.43 5.59 13.11
C ARG A 127 19.43 6.60 13.65
N SER A 128 18.22 6.65 13.11
CA SER A 128 17.20 7.56 13.63
C SER A 128 16.89 7.23 15.09
N LYS A 129 16.63 8.28 15.87
CA LYS A 129 16.20 8.14 17.26
C LYS A 129 14.95 7.25 17.34
N TYR A 130 13.99 7.45 16.43
CA TYR A 130 12.76 6.66 16.36
C TYR A 130 13.01 5.15 16.20
N LEU A 131 13.86 4.70 15.27
CA LEU A 131 14.15 3.27 15.14
C LEU A 131 14.95 2.72 16.33
N SER A 132 15.77 3.54 16.98
CA SER A 132 16.50 3.15 18.19
C SER A 132 15.56 2.99 19.38
N ASP A 133 14.60 3.91 19.54
CA ASP A 133 13.56 3.85 20.57
C ASP A 133 12.67 2.61 20.37
N ILE A 134 12.28 2.28 19.12
CA ILE A 134 11.54 1.05 18.81
C ILE A 134 12.33 -0.20 19.21
N LYS A 135 13.61 -0.28 18.84
CA LYS A 135 14.46 -1.44 19.21
C LYS A 135 14.58 -1.57 20.73
N SER A 136 14.76 -0.46 21.43
CA SER A 136 14.77 -0.42 22.89
C SER A 136 13.45 -0.91 23.49
N ASP A 137 12.30 -0.48 22.95
CA ASP A 137 10.99 -0.91 23.43
C ASP A 137 10.73 -2.41 23.18
N ILE A 138 11.19 -2.95 22.06
CA ILE A 138 11.10 -4.39 21.76
C ILE A 138 11.88 -5.19 22.80
N GLU A 139 13.08 -4.76 23.16
CA GLU A 139 13.93 -5.45 24.14
C GLU A 139 13.36 -5.31 25.57
N ARG A 140 12.93 -4.10 25.95
CA ARG A 140 12.47 -3.80 27.32
C ARG A 140 11.11 -4.40 27.63
N ASN A 141 10.19 -4.40 26.67
CA ASN A 141 8.80 -4.80 26.89
C ASN A 141 8.52 -6.23 26.43
N ARG A 142 9.56 -7.02 26.09
CA ARG A 142 9.41 -8.37 25.53
C ARG A 142 8.50 -9.26 26.37
N ASP A 143 8.84 -9.45 27.65
CA ASP A 143 8.10 -10.34 28.55
C ASP A 143 6.68 -9.83 28.81
N HIS A 144 6.52 -8.51 28.85
CA HIS A 144 5.22 -7.88 29.01
C HIS A 144 4.33 -8.10 27.80
N ILE A 145 4.85 -7.94 26.58
CA ILE A 145 4.12 -8.21 25.33
C ILE A 145 3.79 -9.70 25.22
N GLU A 146 4.70 -10.61 25.59
CA GLU A 146 4.41 -12.06 25.65
C GLU A 146 3.27 -12.40 26.63
N PHE A 147 3.20 -11.68 27.76
CA PHE A 147 2.06 -11.76 28.68
C PHE A 147 0.77 -11.21 28.05
N LEU A 148 0.81 -10.04 27.38
CA LEU A 148 -0.34 -9.47 26.69
C LEU A 148 -0.87 -10.41 25.60
N ILE A 149 0.01 -11.03 24.82
CA ILE A 149 -0.34 -12.03 23.80
C ILE A 149 -1.18 -13.14 24.44
N SER A 150 -0.68 -13.70 25.54
CA SER A 150 -1.38 -14.78 26.26
C SER A 150 -2.75 -14.33 26.77
N LYS A 151 -2.88 -13.07 27.22
CA LYS A 151 -4.16 -12.49 27.67
C LYS A 151 -5.14 -12.30 26.51
N VAL A 152 -4.68 -11.77 25.37
CA VAL A 152 -5.53 -11.60 24.18
C VAL A 152 -5.95 -12.96 23.63
N GLU A 153 -5.07 -13.95 23.58
CA GLU A 153 -5.41 -15.31 23.13
C GLU A 153 -6.46 -15.95 24.04
N ALA A 154 -6.33 -15.80 25.37
CA ALA A 154 -7.29 -16.32 26.35
C ALA A 154 -8.60 -15.52 26.43
N ALA A 155 -8.65 -14.30 25.87
CA ALA A 155 -9.80 -13.42 25.96
C ALA A 155 -11.06 -14.08 25.36
N ALA A 156 -12.04 -14.36 26.20
CA ALA A 156 -13.37 -14.82 25.82
C ALA A 156 -14.35 -14.17 26.80
N PHE A 157 -15.12 -13.22 26.31
CA PHE A 157 -16.03 -12.41 27.11
C PHE A 157 -17.47 -12.77 26.77
N THR A 158 -18.35 -12.70 27.78
CA THR A 158 -19.79 -12.90 27.57
C THR A 158 -20.49 -11.56 27.35
N GLU A 159 -20.04 -10.53 28.06
CA GLU A 159 -20.62 -9.20 28.03
C GLU A 159 -19.75 -8.20 27.27
N MET A 160 -20.37 -7.32 26.49
CA MET A 160 -19.64 -6.32 25.71
C MET A 160 -18.98 -5.24 26.57
N SER A 161 -19.51 -4.99 27.77
CA SER A 161 -18.89 -4.10 28.77
C SER A 161 -17.53 -4.63 29.25
N GLU A 162 -17.36 -5.96 29.30
CA GLU A 162 -16.07 -6.60 29.63
C GLU A 162 -15.07 -6.41 28.49
N VAL A 163 -15.53 -6.57 27.24
CA VAL A 163 -14.71 -6.30 26.04
C VAL A 163 -14.20 -4.85 26.05
N GLU A 164 -15.06 -3.88 26.33
CA GLU A 164 -14.65 -2.47 26.43
C GLU A 164 -13.61 -2.24 27.53
N THR A 165 -13.83 -2.82 28.71
CA THR A 165 -12.89 -2.70 29.83
C THR A 165 -11.53 -3.34 29.51
N PHE A 166 -11.55 -4.50 28.85
CA PHE A 166 -10.36 -5.21 28.43
C PHE A 166 -9.58 -4.48 27.35
N VAL A 167 -10.26 -3.97 26.32
CA VAL A 167 -9.63 -3.15 25.27
C VAL A 167 -8.99 -1.90 25.87
N LYS A 168 -9.70 -1.21 26.76
CA LYS A 168 -9.16 -0.04 27.46
C LYS A 168 -7.90 -0.39 28.26
N TRP A 169 -7.87 -1.56 28.90
CA TRP A 169 -6.68 -2.05 29.59
C TRP A 169 -5.53 -2.33 28.60
N ILE A 170 -5.77 -3.06 27.51
CA ILE A 170 -4.73 -3.33 26.49
C ILE A 170 -4.15 -2.03 25.93
N ASP A 171 -5.01 -1.09 25.54
CA ASP A 171 -4.55 0.18 24.96
C ASP A 171 -3.73 0.99 25.98
N GLN A 172 -4.05 0.87 27.27
CA GLN A 172 -3.26 1.47 28.34
C GLN A 172 -1.90 0.79 28.51
N GLU A 173 -1.84 -0.54 28.47
CA GLU A 173 -0.58 -1.29 28.57
C GLU A 173 0.32 -1.02 27.34
N LEU A 174 -0.27 -0.87 26.15
CA LEU A 174 0.48 -0.57 24.92
C LEU A 174 0.83 0.92 24.76
N SER A 175 0.21 1.81 25.53
CA SER A 175 0.45 3.26 25.47
C SER A 175 1.86 3.70 25.84
N SER A 176 2.63 2.86 26.54
CA SER A 176 4.03 3.16 26.88
C SER A 176 4.99 2.95 25.71
N LEU A 177 4.55 2.28 24.64
CA LEU A 177 5.35 2.02 23.45
C LEU A 177 5.43 3.27 22.58
N VAL A 178 6.60 3.55 22.02
CA VAL A 178 6.83 4.68 21.11
C VAL A 178 5.96 4.57 19.87
N ASP A 179 5.84 3.35 19.33
CA ASP A 179 4.95 3.02 18.22
C ASP A 179 4.47 1.57 18.39
N GLU A 180 3.23 1.42 18.83
CA GLU A 180 2.59 0.13 19.06
C GLU A 180 2.72 -0.79 17.83
N ARG A 181 2.40 -0.28 16.63
CA ARG A 181 2.35 -1.12 15.42
C ARG A 181 3.74 -1.55 14.98
N ALA A 182 4.72 -0.65 15.05
CA ALA A 182 6.10 -0.96 14.70
C ALA A 182 6.73 -1.95 15.68
N VAL A 183 6.47 -1.80 16.98
CA VAL A 183 6.96 -2.72 18.03
C VAL A 183 6.30 -4.09 17.87
N LEU A 184 4.96 -4.15 17.83
CA LEU A 184 4.21 -5.41 17.77
C LEU A 184 4.50 -6.23 16.50
N LYS A 185 4.90 -5.60 15.39
CA LYS A 185 5.35 -6.31 14.18
C LYS A 185 6.51 -7.28 14.42
N HIS A 186 7.33 -7.04 15.44
CA HIS A 186 8.46 -7.91 15.79
C HIS A 186 8.05 -9.13 16.63
N PHE A 187 6.78 -9.21 17.06
CA PHE A 187 6.22 -10.29 17.84
C PHE A 187 5.29 -11.14 16.95
N PRO A 188 5.79 -12.21 16.31
CA PRO A 188 5.00 -12.99 15.33
C PRO A 188 3.79 -13.71 15.92
N LYS A 189 3.74 -13.86 17.24
CA LYS A 189 2.61 -14.45 17.98
C LYS A 189 1.53 -13.42 18.33
N TRP A 190 1.73 -12.14 18.02
CA TRP A 190 0.72 -11.13 18.30
C TRP A 190 -0.59 -11.47 17.58
N PRO A 191 -1.71 -11.68 18.30
CA PRO A 191 -2.99 -12.08 17.71
C PRO A 191 -3.71 -10.85 17.11
N GLU A 192 -3.09 -10.21 16.11
CA GLU A 192 -3.51 -8.94 15.50
C GLU A 192 -4.99 -8.92 15.14
N ARG A 193 -5.45 -9.94 14.40
CA ARG A 193 -6.86 -10.04 13.99
C ARG A 193 -7.83 -10.04 15.17
N LYS A 194 -7.48 -10.74 16.26
CA LYS A 194 -8.34 -10.83 17.45
C LYS A 194 -8.33 -9.51 18.22
N ALA A 195 -7.16 -8.91 18.41
CA ALA A 195 -7.03 -7.60 19.04
C ALA A 195 -7.83 -6.53 18.28
N ASP A 196 -7.72 -6.50 16.95
CA ASP A 196 -8.44 -5.55 16.10
C ASP A 196 -9.96 -5.79 16.15
N SER A 197 -10.41 -7.04 16.07
CA SER A 197 -11.84 -7.36 16.24
C SER A 197 -12.39 -6.94 17.61
N LEU A 198 -11.62 -7.11 18.68
CA LEU A 198 -12.02 -6.65 20.02
C LEU A 198 -12.11 -5.12 20.08
N ARG A 199 -11.14 -4.41 19.50
CA ARG A 199 -11.15 -2.94 19.42
C ARG A 199 -12.33 -2.42 18.60
N GLU A 200 -12.61 -3.03 17.45
CA GLU A 200 -13.76 -2.71 16.61
C GLU A 200 -15.08 -2.98 17.35
N ALA A 201 -15.20 -4.12 18.04
CA ALA A 201 -16.38 -4.43 18.85
C ALA A 201 -16.60 -3.43 19.99
N ALA A 202 -15.55 -3.08 20.73
CA ALA A 202 -15.61 -2.08 21.80
C ALA A 202 -15.96 -0.68 21.26
N CYS A 203 -15.38 -0.29 20.12
CA CYS A 203 -15.67 0.97 19.44
C CYS A 203 -17.15 1.05 19.03
N ASN A 204 -17.65 0.00 18.37
CA ASN A 204 -19.05 -0.11 17.98
C ASN A 204 -20.00 -0.06 19.18
N TYR A 205 -19.69 -0.82 20.24
CA TYR A 205 -20.48 -0.83 21.47
C TYR A 205 -20.58 0.54 22.12
N ARG A 206 -19.46 1.25 22.26
CA ARG A 206 -19.45 2.61 22.78
C ARG A 206 -20.27 3.55 21.91
N GLY A 207 -20.18 3.41 20.59
CA GLY A 207 -21.02 4.12 19.63
C GLY A 207 -22.51 3.88 19.87
N LEU A 208 -22.91 2.62 20.05
CA LEU A 208 -24.29 2.23 20.36
C LEU A 208 -24.76 2.79 21.71
N LYS A 209 -23.93 2.72 22.75
CA LYS A 209 -24.25 3.29 24.07
C LYS A 209 -24.41 4.80 24.05
N ASN A 210 -23.58 5.49 23.27
CA ASN A 210 -23.70 6.93 23.08
C ASN A 210 -24.97 7.30 22.30
N LEU A 211 -25.35 6.50 21.30
CA LEU A 211 -26.60 6.67 20.56
C LEU A 211 -27.82 6.41 21.46
N GLU A 212 -27.81 5.32 22.24
CA GLU A 212 -28.83 4.99 23.24
C GLU A 212 -29.06 6.15 24.20
N ALA A 213 -27.99 6.71 24.78
CA ALA A 213 -28.08 7.86 25.67
C ALA A 213 -28.71 9.09 24.99
N GLN A 214 -28.38 9.36 23.73
CA GLN A 214 -28.98 10.47 22.97
C GLN A 214 -30.46 10.25 22.70
N VAL A 215 -30.86 9.05 22.29
CA VAL A 215 -32.26 8.69 22.05
C VAL A 215 -33.08 8.78 23.33
N LEU A 216 -32.56 8.30 24.47
CA LEU A 216 -33.23 8.40 25.77
C LEU A 216 -33.32 9.85 26.27
N SER A 217 -32.31 10.68 25.99
CA SER A 217 -32.31 12.10 26.33
C SER A 217 -33.18 12.94 25.38
N PHE A 218 -33.69 12.36 24.29
CA PHE A 218 -34.48 13.07 23.30
C PHE A 218 -35.80 13.51 23.91
N LYS A 219 -35.94 14.83 24.13
CA LYS A 219 -37.16 15.43 24.63
C LYS A 219 -37.80 16.27 23.54
N GLU A 220 -39.05 15.94 23.19
CA GLU A 220 -39.83 16.74 22.27
C GLU A 220 -40.20 18.07 22.96
N ASN A 221 -39.76 19.18 22.37
CA ASN A 221 -40.09 20.51 22.86
C ASN A 221 -41.29 21.02 22.06
N PRO A 222 -42.48 21.20 22.67
CA PRO A 222 -43.68 21.62 21.95
C PRO A 222 -43.58 23.04 21.39
N LYS A 223 -42.57 23.82 21.79
CA LYS A 223 -42.29 25.17 21.28
C LYS A 223 -41.36 25.18 20.06
N GLU A 224 -40.82 24.02 19.69
CA GLU A 224 -39.87 23.89 18.60
C GLU A 224 -40.58 23.61 17.26
N PRO A 225 -40.16 24.23 16.14
CA PRO A 225 -40.71 23.91 14.82
C PRO A 225 -40.54 22.43 14.46
N LEU A 226 -41.59 21.78 13.97
CA LEU A 226 -41.59 20.36 13.57
C LEU A 226 -40.42 19.99 12.64
N LYS A 227 -40.06 20.88 11.71
CA LYS A 227 -38.93 20.67 10.80
C LYS A 227 -37.60 20.45 11.55
N GLN A 228 -37.37 21.16 12.65
CA GLN A 228 -36.14 21.04 13.44
C GLN A 228 -36.12 19.72 14.22
N VAL A 229 -37.27 19.34 14.79
CA VAL A 229 -37.45 18.03 15.46
C VAL A 229 -37.18 16.88 14.49
N LEU A 230 -37.78 16.91 13.30
CA LEU A 230 -37.56 15.91 12.25
C LEU A 230 -36.10 15.87 11.79
N GLN A 231 -35.44 17.02 11.66
CA GLN A 231 -34.03 17.08 11.29
C GLN A 231 -33.14 16.42 12.36
N ARG A 232 -33.43 16.59 13.66
CA ARG A 232 -32.69 15.90 14.72
C ARG A 232 -32.93 14.40 14.71
N ILE A 233 -34.17 13.96 14.52
CA ILE A 233 -34.51 12.53 14.41
C ILE A 233 -33.75 11.91 13.23
N GLN A 234 -33.78 12.56 12.06
CA GLN A 234 -33.03 12.12 10.88
C GLN A 234 -31.52 12.06 11.14
N SER A 235 -30.96 13.09 11.81
CA SER A 235 -29.54 13.14 12.16
C SER A 235 -29.12 12.00 13.10
N LEU A 236 -30.00 11.55 13.98
CA LEU A 236 -29.74 10.39 14.85
C LEU A 236 -29.80 9.08 14.07
N GLN A 237 -30.69 8.95 13.08
CA GLN A 237 -30.81 7.77 12.24
C GLN A 237 -29.63 7.59 11.27
N ASP A 238 -29.11 8.69 10.72
CA ASP A 238 -28.04 8.65 9.72
C ASP A 238 -26.65 8.39 10.34
N ARG A 239 -26.53 8.41 11.67
CA ARG A 239 -25.27 8.10 12.34
C ARG A 239 -24.96 6.61 12.29
N ARG A 240 -23.78 6.28 11.80
CA ARG A 240 -23.18 4.94 11.97
C ARG A 240 -22.45 4.87 13.31
N ALA A 241 -22.42 3.68 13.91
CA ALA A 241 -21.49 3.37 14.98
C ALA A 241 -20.04 3.53 14.47
N CYS A 242 -19.15 3.94 15.38
CA CYS A 242 -17.79 4.41 15.10
C CYS A 242 -16.92 3.41 14.34
#